data_AF-A0A7S2BMW3-F1
#
_entry.id   AF-A0A7S2BMW3-F1
#
_cell.length_a   1.000
_cell.length_b   1.000
_cell.length_c   1.000
_cell.angle_alpha   90.00
_cell.angle_beta   90.00
_cell.angle_gamma   90.00
#
_symmetry.space_group_name_H-M   'P 1'
#
loop_
_entity.id
_entity.type
_entity.pdbx_description
1 polymer ?
#
loop_
_entity_poly.entity_id
_entity_poly.type
_entity_poly.pdbx_seq_one_letter_code
_entity_poly.pdbx_strand_id
1 'polypeptide(L)'
;DPNRPGLQVTHLNRDGQGGLAMRREDIKAGVFRPGHILPTMTLDELADIEIAAAIERGERAKAAELEPKGPRRIEQLERDGEEDNAELVDQAAYKDREWDEWREENPRGCGNKAGE
;
A
#
# COMPACT_ATOMS: atom_id res chain seq x y z
N ASP A 1 -7.81 9.08 -23.12
CA ASP A 1 -6.40 8.70 -22.84
C ASP A 1 -5.70 8.17 -24.06
N PRO A 2 -4.60 8.82 -24.51
CA PRO A 2 -3.85 8.42 -25.69
C PRO A 2 -2.85 7.27 -25.45
N ASN A 3 -2.82 6.67 -24.25
CA ASN A 3 -1.82 5.67 -23.86
C ASN A 3 -2.38 4.26 -23.65
N ARG A 4 -3.26 3.77 -24.55
CA ARG A 4 -3.48 2.33 -24.68
C ARG A 4 -2.48 1.79 -25.69
N PRO A 5 -1.54 0.88 -25.32
CA PRO A 5 -0.73 0.20 -26.31
C PRO A 5 -1.68 -0.54 -27.26
N GLY A 6 -1.69 -0.10 -28.52
CA GLY A 6 -2.63 -0.57 -29.54
C GLY A 6 -2.56 -2.09 -29.68
N LEU A 7 -3.74 -2.70 -29.83
CA LEU A 7 -3.90 -4.09 -30.19
C LEU A 7 -3.13 -4.34 -31.51
N GLN A 8 -1.94 -4.92 -31.43
CA GLN A 8 -1.18 -5.28 -32.63
C GLN A 8 -1.84 -6.50 -33.26
N VAL A 9 -2.52 -6.27 -34.39
CA VAL A 9 -3.05 -7.35 -35.23
C VAL A 9 -1.84 -8.04 -35.88
N THR A 10 -1.43 -9.17 -35.31
CA THR A 10 -0.50 -10.08 -35.99
C THR A 10 -1.22 -10.63 -37.21
N HIS A 11 -0.73 -10.29 -38.41
CA HIS A 11 -1.28 -10.85 -39.64
C HIS A 11 -0.76 -12.27 -39.77
N LEU A 12 -1.52 -13.23 -39.22
CA LEU A 12 -1.31 -14.65 -39.39
C LEU A 12 -1.76 -15.01 -40.81
N ASN A 13 -0.80 -15.19 -41.74
CA ASN A 13 -1.13 -15.70 -43.06
C ASN A 13 -1.28 -17.22 -42.97
N ARG A 14 -2.36 -17.77 -43.54
CA ARG A 14 -2.53 -19.21 -43.68
C ARG A 14 -1.67 -19.71 -44.82
N ASP A 15 -0.77 -20.65 -44.55
CA ASP A 15 0.02 -21.29 -45.60
C ASP A 15 -0.86 -22.20 -46.49
N GLY A 16 -0.33 -22.59 -47.66
CA GLY A 16 -1.02 -23.47 -48.61
C GLY A 16 -1.30 -24.89 -48.08
N GLN A 17 -0.83 -25.24 -46.88
CA GLN A 17 -1.07 -26.52 -46.19
C GLN A 17 -1.95 -26.37 -44.95
N GLY A 18 -2.52 -25.18 -44.72
CA GLY A 18 -3.48 -24.90 -43.67
C GLY A 18 -2.88 -24.50 -42.32
N GLY A 19 -1.55 -24.39 -42.21
CA GLY A 19 -0.80 -23.91 -41.04
C GLY A 19 -0.74 -22.38 -40.93
N LEU A 20 -0.44 -21.89 -39.73
CA LEU A 20 -0.30 -20.45 -39.43
C LEU A 20 1.15 -20.03 -39.65
N ALA A 21 1.43 -19.25 -40.69
CA ALA A 21 2.76 -18.72 -40.97
C ALA A 21 2.95 -17.35 -40.31
N MET A 22 3.83 -17.30 -39.31
CA MET A 22 4.32 -16.04 -38.73
C MET A 22 5.34 -15.41 -39.68
N ARG A 23 5.24 -14.09 -39.93
CA ARG A 23 6.24 -13.40 -40.76
C ARG A 23 7.57 -13.32 -40.01
N ARG A 24 8.67 -13.47 -40.75
CA ARG A 24 10.03 -13.43 -40.18
C ARG A 24 10.32 -12.10 -39.49
N GLU A 25 9.71 -11.02 -39.98
CA GLU A 25 9.79 -9.67 -39.39
C GLU A 25 9.21 -9.62 -37.98
N ASP A 26 8.06 -10.26 -37.76
CA ASP A 26 7.35 -10.25 -36.47
C ASP A 26 8.15 -11.03 -35.40
N ILE A 27 8.78 -12.14 -35.79
CA ILE A 27 9.67 -12.93 -34.91
C ILE A 27 10.91 -12.11 -34.55
N LYS A 28 11.56 -11.45 -35.52
CA LYS A 28 12.74 -10.60 -35.27
C LYS A 28 12.45 -9.47 -34.28
N ALA A 29 11.26 -8.87 -34.33
CA ALA A 29 10.84 -7.82 -33.40
C ALA A 29 10.62 -8.31 -31.95
N GLY A 30 10.54 -9.63 -31.74
CA GLY A 30 10.34 -10.24 -30.42
C GLY A 30 11.62 -10.64 -29.68
N VAL A 31 12.75 -10.80 -30.38
CA VAL A 31 13.97 -11.46 -29.83
C VAL A 31 14.63 -10.65 -28.70
N PHE A 32 14.51 -9.32 -28.73
CA PHE A 32 15.18 -8.42 -27.78
C PHE A 32 14.19 -7.63 -26.91
N ARG A 33 13.12 -8.28 -26.44
CA ARG A 33 12.22 -7.67 -25.47
C ARG A 33 12.76 -7.83 -24.05
N PRO A 34 12.62 -6.82 -23.18
CA PRO A 34 12.93 -6.97 -21.75
C PRO A 34 12.12 -8.13 -21.15
N GLY A 35 12.78 -9.00 -20.37
CA GLY A 35 12.12 -10.08 -19.63
C GLY A 35 11.33 -9.62 -18.40
N HIS A 36 11.24 -8.32 -18.18
CA HIS A 36 10.53 -7.68 -17.09
C HIS A 36 9.73 -6.48 -17.62
N ILE A 37 8.74 -6.05 -16.84
CA ILE A 37 7.96 -4.86 -17.15
C ILE A 37 8.88 -3.64 -16.90
N LEU A 38 9.08 -2.82 -17.93
CA LEU A 38 9.82 -1.58 -17.79
C LEU A 38 9.00 -0.53 -17.03
N PRO A 39 9.65 0.40 -16.31
CA PRO A 39 8.97 1.55 -15.73
C PRO A 39 8.19 2.34 -16.79
N THR A 40 6.97 2.74 -16.46
CA THR A 40 6.11 3.56 -17.33
C THR A 40 6.36 5.06 -17.16
N MET A 41 7.14 5.45 -16.16
CA MET A 41 7.45 6.83 -15.80
C MET A 41 8.97 7.05 -15.85
N THR A 42 9.36 8.29 -16.07
CA THR A 42 10.77 8.68 -16.05
C THR A 42 11.30 8.78 -14.62
N LEU A 43 12.63 8.80 -14.47
CA LEU A 43 13.26 8.96 -13.16
C LEU A 43 12.89 10.30 -12.51
N ASP A 44 12.83 11.37 -13.30
CA ASP A 44 12.51 12.71 -12.82
C ASP A 44 11.04 12.78 -12.35
N GLU A 45 10.11 12.22 -13.13
CA GLU A 45 8.70 12.12 -12.72
C GLU A 45 8.53 11.33 -11.40
N LEU A 46 9.28 10.24 -11.23
CA LEU A 46 9.27 9.48 -9.99
C LEU A 46 9.84 10.30 -8.82
N ALA A 47 10.91 11.07 -9.05
CA ALA A 47 11.49 11.92 -8.02
C ALA A 47 10.51 13.00 -7.55
N ASP A 48 9.78 13.63 -8.47
CA ASP A 48 8.76 14.62 -8.14
C ASP A 48 7.62 14.00 -7.31
N ILE A 49 7.18 12.78 -7.66
CA ILE A 49 6.16 12.04 -6.89
C ILE A 49 6.65 11.72 -5.47
N GLU A 50 7.89 11.24 -5.34
CA GLU A 50 8.47 10.92 -4.03
C GLU A 50 8.65 12.17 -3.16
N ILE A 51 9.08 13.29 -3.74
CA ILE A 51 9.19 14.57 -3.04
C ILE A 51 7.79 15.04 -2.57
N ALA A 52 6.79 15.01 -3.44
CA ALA A 52 5.43 15.40 -3.09
C ALA A 52 4.87 14.51 -1.96
N ALA A 53 5.06 13.19 -2.05
CA ALA A 53 4.64 12.24 -1.02
C ALA A 53 5.39 12.46 0.31
N ALA A 54 6.67 12.83 0.26
CA ALA A 54 7.45 13.16 1.45
C ALA A 54 6.94 14.43 2.13
N ILE A 55 6.61 15.47 1.35
CA ILE A 55 6.01 16.72 1.85
C ILE A 55 4.66 16.41 2.49
N GLU A 56 3.77 15.70 1.79
CA GLU A 56 2.44 15.35 2.31
C GLU A 56 2.54 14.56 3.62
N ARG A 57 3.46 13.59 3.69
CA ARG A 57 3.70 12.81 4.91
C ARG A 57 4.20 13.70 6.05
N GLY A 58 5.10 14.64 5.75
CA GLY A 58 5.60 15.61 6.72
C GLY A 58 4.50 16.55 7.22
N GLU A 59 3.65 17.03 6.33
CA GLU A 59 2.48 17.86 6.68
C GLU A 59 1.48 17.08 7.54
N ARG A 60 1.17 15.84 7.18
CA ARG A 60 0.31 14.96 7.97
C ARG A 60 0.88 14.69 9.36
N ALA A 61 2.19 14.47 9.47
CA ALA A 61 2.84 14.28 10.76
C ALA A 61 2.75 15.53 11.65
N LYS A 62 3.01 16.72 11.08
CA LYS A 62 2.86 17.99 11.80
C LYS A 62 1.41 18.25 12.20
N ALA A 63 0.46 17.96 11.31
CA ALA A 63 -0.96 18.08 11.61
C ALA A 63 -1.37 17.14 12.76
N ALA A 64 -0.88 15.89 12.76
CA ALA A 64 -1.13 14.93 13.83
C ALA A 64 -0.49 15.32 15.17
N GLU A 65 0.58 16.12 15.16
CA GLU A 65 1.17 16.67 16.38
C GLU A 65 0.36 17.84 16.95
N LEU A 66 -0.24 18.67 16.08
CA LEU A 66 -1.11 19.78 16.48
C LEU A 66 -2.54 19.35 16.83
N GLU A 67 -3.04 18.27 16.24
CA GLU A 67 -4.36 17.73 16.56
C GLU A 67 -4.38 17.29 18.03
N PRO A 68 -5.43 17.62 18.81
CA PRO A 68 -5.55 17.12 20.17
C PRO A 68 -5.48 15.59 20.11
N LYS A 69 -4.36 15.04 20.58
CA LYS A 69 -4.17 13.59 20.57
C LYS A 69 -5.38 13.00 21.32
N GLY A 70 -6.20 12.23 20.62
CA GLY A 70 -7.44 11.67 21.16
C GLY A 70 -7.22 10.81 22.42
N PRO A 71 -8.26 10.16 22.96
CA PRO A 71 -8.16 9.46 24.24
C PRO A 71 -6.98 8.48 24.22
N ARG A 72 -6.00 8.69 25.10
CA ARG A 72 -4.77 7.90 25.21
C ARG A 72 -4.94 6.83 26.29
N ARG A 73 -4.06 5.83 26.32
CA ARG A 73 -4.01 4.88 27.45
C ARG A 73 -3.21 5.48 28.61
N ILE A 74 -3.41 4.99 29.82
CA ILE A 74 -2.73 5.51 31.03
C ILE A 74 -1.20 5.50 30.85
N GLU A 75 -0.63 4.39 30.38
CA GLU A 75 0.82 4.27 30.07
C GLU A 75 1.35 5.38 29.12
N GLN A 76 0.50 5.88 28.22
CA GLN A 76 0.89 6.93 27.27
C GLN A 76 0.83 8.32 27.89
N LEU A 77 -0.09 8.56 28.83
CA LEU A 77 -0.10 9.80 29.62
C LEU A 77 1.15 9.87 30.50
N GLU A 78 1.53 8.73 31.10
CA GLU A 78 2.73 8.64 31.94
C GLU A 78 3.99 9.00 31.18
N ARG A 79 4.18 8.39 30.01
CA ARG A 79 5.33 8.69 29.14
C ARG A 79 5.38 10.15 28.68
N ASP A 80 4.21 10.75 28.44
CA ASP A 80 4.11 12.11 27.93
C ASP A 80 4.08 13.16 29.07
N GLY A 81 4.08 12.73 30.35
CA GLY A 81 4.09 13.61 31.53
C GLY A 81 2.75 14.30 31.80
N GLU A 82 1.65 13.76 31.29
CA GLU A 82 0.29 14.33 31.36
C GLU A 82 -0.58 13.65 32.45
N GLU A 83 0.04 12.90 33.38
CA GLU A 83 -0.62 12.12 34.45
C GLU A 83 -1.48 12.97 35.40
N ASP A 84 -1.14 14.24 35.59
CA ASP A 84 -1.81 15.14 36.54
C ASP A 84 -3.16 15.68 36.01
N ASN A 85 -3.48 15.46 34.73
CA ASN A 85 -4.73 15.94 34.14
C ASN A 85 -5.87 14.94 34.39
N ALA A 86 -6.69 15.23 35.41
CA ALA A 86 -7.81 14.37 35.82
C ALA A 86 -8.78 14.00 34.69
N GLU A 87 -9.09 14.92 33.76
CA GLU A 87 -9.99 14.64 32.64
C GLU A 87 -9.39 13.63 31.66
N LEU A 88 -8.08 13.75 31.39
CA LEU A 88 -7.38 12.81 30.50
C LEU A 88 -7.22 11.44 31.16
N VAL A 89 -6.97 11.40 32.47
CA VAL A 89 -6.86 10.14 33.23
C VAL A 89 -8.17 9.37 33.24
N ASP A 90 -9.30 10.05 33.48
CA ASP A 90 -10.62 9.41 33.47
C ASP A 90 -10.93 8.79 32.08
N GLN A 91 -10.69 9.55 31.01
CA GLN A 91 -10.87 9.05 29.64
C GLN A 91 -9.93 7.87 29.33
N ALA A 92 -8.68 7.94 29.80
CA ALA A 92 -7.71 6.88 29.62
C ALA A 92 -8.13 5.59 30.33
N ALA A 93 -8.70 5.70 31.53
CA ALA A 93 -9.19 4.56 32.29
C ALA A 93 -10.35 3.84 31.60
N TYR A 94 -11.29 4.57 30.98
CA TYR A 94 -12.36 3.94 30.18
C TYR A 94 -11.79 3.18 28.99
N LYS A 95 -10.88 3.80 28.26
CA LYS A 95 -10.26 3.18 27.08
C LYS A 95 -9.42 1.95 27.41
N ASP A 96 -8.73 1.96 28.55
CA ASP A 96 -7.93 0.81 28.98
C ASP A 96 -8.82 -0.41 29.28
N ARG A 97 -9.99 -0.18 29.89
CA ARG A 97 -11.01 -1.23 30.09
C ARG A 97 -11.55 -1.77 28.76
N GLU A 98 -11.94 -0.89 27.84
CA GLU A 98 -12.40 -1.31 26.51
C GLU A 98 -11.34 -2.14 25.77
N TRP A 99 -10.06 -1.78 25.94
CA TRP A 99 -8.96 -2.49 25.34
C TRP A 99 -8.74 -3.88 25.97
N ASP A 100 -8.83 -3.99 27.29
CA ASP A 100 -8.76 -5.27 27.99
C ASP A 100 -9.93 -6.18 27.60
N GLU A 101 -11.17 -5.68 27.57
CA GLU A 101 -12.36 -6.41 27.11
C GLU A 101 -12.18 -6.92 25.68
N TRP A 102 -11.70 -6.05 24.77
CA TRP A 102 -11.43 -6.45 23.39
C TRP A 102 -10.35 -7.54 23.30
N ARG A 103 -9.28 -7.44 24.11
CA ARG A 103 -8.19 -8.43 24.11
C ARG A 103 -8.66 -9.78 24.66
N GLU A 104 -9.55 -9.77 25.64
CA GLU A 104 -10.19 -10.98 26.19
C GLU A 104 -11.08 -11.67 25.13
N GLU A 105 -11.88 -10.89 24.40
CA GLU A 105 -12.70 -11.40 23.28
C GLU A 105 -11.86 -11.86 22.08
N ASN A 106 -10.65 -11.31 21.90
CA ASN A 106 -9.74 -11.60 20.79
C ASN A 106 -8.46 -12.31 21.26
N PRO A 107 -8.55 -13.57 21.73
CA PRO A 107 -7.39 -14.30 22.19
C PRO A 107 -6.40 -14.54 21.04
N ARG A 108 -5.11 -14.29 21.33
CA ARG A 108 -4.04 -14.49 20.34
C ARG A 108 -4.01 -15.95 19.91
N GLY A 109 -3.94 -16.18 18.59
CA GLY A 109 -3.88 -17.53 18.03
C GLY A 109 -5.24 -18.23 17.87
N CYS A 110 -6.37 -17.52 18.02
CA CYS A 110 -7.71 -18.05 17.72
C CYS A 110 -7.81 -18.66 16.31
N GLY A 111 -7.10 -18.10 15.32
CA GLY A 111 -7.07 -18.60 13.94
C GLY A 111 -6.26 -19.90 13.74
N ASN A 112 -5.46 -20.31 14.73
CA ASN A 112 -4.53 -21.43 14.62
C ASN A 112 -4.98 -22.65 15.45
N LYS A 113 -6.17 -22.58 16.06
CA LYS A 113 -6.70 -23.58 17.01
C LYS A 113 -7.65 -24.59 16.37
N ALA A 114 -7.91 -24.49 15.06
CA ALA A 114 -8.73 -25.43 14.31
C ALA A 114 -7.89 -26.66 13.90
N GLY A 115 -7.57 -27.53 14.86
CA GLY A 115 -6.74 -28.72 14.62
C GLY A 115 -6.56 -29.67 15.80
N GLU A 116 -7.34 -29.53 16.87
CA GLU A 116 -7.52 -30.52 17.95
C GLU A 116 -8.99 -30.95 18.03
#